data_AF-A0A9J6FDK8-F1
#
_entry.id   AF-A0A9J6FDK8-F1
#
_cell.length_a   1.000
_cell.length_b   1.000
_cell.length_c   1.000
_cell.angle_alpha   90.00
_cell.angle_beta   90.00
_cell.angle_gamma   90.00
#
_symmetry.space_group_name_H-M   'P 1'
#
loop_
_entity.id
_entity.type
_entity.pdbx_description
1 polymer ?
#
loop_
_entity_poly.entity_id
_entity_poly.type
_entity_poly.pdbx_seq_one_letter_code
_entity_poly.pdbx_strand_id
1 'polypeptide(L)'
;MNAYCLAEVAVVLLFRVLQDLYKSGFFYIGDTFYNDMSDPSCRDYSEVIREWAEEPRRQVGPFRTARMEESKFEDLEIRLGYPYVYVHQGYCEHLIVFSDMRMIHPSDNQRLKEYPVVLQTYSVGNRARCMLCLKATSEWVTYENKRVTDDPFFFCDRCFKSYNYTVDGKKIGHFYAQPFLDWNVAL
;
A
#
# COMPACT_ATOMS: atom_id res chain seq x y z
N MET A 1 30.89 -6.02 2.01
CA MET A 1 30.08 -4.79 1.92
C MET A 1 29.96 -4.42 0.45
N ASN A 2 28.78 -4.52 -0.16
CA ASN A 2 28.30 -3.70 -1.29
C ASN A 2 27.11 -4.37 -2.02
N ALA A 3 26.20 -3.49 -2.47
CA ALA A 3 25.08 -3.68 -3.39
C ALA A 3 23.80 -4.39 -2.91
N TYR A 4 23.84 -5.53 -2.23
CA TYR A 4 22.62 -6.33 -2.00
C TYR A 4 21.74 -5.88 -0.81
N CYS A 5 22.34 -5.23 0.18
CA CYS A 5 21.58 -4.64 1.30
C CYS A 5 20.84 -3.35 0.91
N LEU A 6 21.11 -2.79 -0.29
CA LEU A 6 20.53 -1.53 -0.72
C LEU A 6 19.16 -1.69 -1.39
N ALA A 7 18.81 -2.87 -1.92
CA ALA A 7 17.54 -3.06 -2.65
C ALA A 7 16.31 -3.23 -1.73
N GLU A 8 16.40 -4.06 -0.69
CA GLU A 8 15.33 -4.18 0.33
C GLU A 8 15.17 -2.86 1.10
N VAL A 9 16.29 -2.22 1.44
CA VAL A 9 16.30 -0.89 2.04
C VAL A 9 15.74 0.14 1.06
N ALA A 10 16.01 0.04 -0.24
CA ALA A 10 15.49 0.95 -1.26
C ALA A 10 13.99 0.80 -1.51
N VAL A 11 13.36 -0.36 -1.39
CA VAL A 11 11.90 -0.48 -1.62
C VAL A 11 11.11 0.03 -0.41
N VAL A 12 11.55 -0.29 0.82
CA VAL A 12 10.97 0.29 2.04
C VAL A 12 11.28 1.79 2.13
N LEU A 13 12.49 2.21 1.74
CA LEU A 13 12.82 3.63 1.56
C LEU A 13 12.02 4.24 0.42
N LEU A 14 11.78 3.58 -0.71
CA LEU A 14 11.04 4.15 -1.83
C LEU A 14 9.58 4.33 -1.44
N PHE A 15 8.98 3.39 -0.70
CA PHE A 15 7.62 3.55 -0.18
C PHE A 15 7.53 4.69 0.84
N ARG A 16 8.52 4.82 1.74
CA ARG A 16 8.64 5.99 2.64
C ARG A 16 8.91 7.29 1.89
N VAL A 17 9.78 7.27 0.90
CA VAL A 17 10.14 8.41 0.05
C VAL A 17 8.94 8.83 -0.80
N LEU A 18 8.12 7.89 -1.28
CA LEU A 18 6.88 8.19 -1.99
C LEU A 18 5.82 8.76 -1.06
N GLN A 19 5.70 8.28 0.19
CA GLN A 19 4.88 8.93 1.21
C GLN A 19 5.38 10.35 1.54
N ASP A 20 6.69 10.56 1.55
CA ASP A 20 7.31 11.89 1.76
C ASP A 20 7.15 12.82 0.53
N LEU A 21 7.02 12.28 -0.67
CA LEU A 21 6.83 13.03 -1.92
C LEU A 21 5.36 13.32 -2.22
N TYR A 22 4.47 12.37 -1.93
CA TYR A 22 3.03 12.42 -2.22
C TYR A 22 2.24 12.34 -0.92
N LYS A 23 2.30 13.43 -0.16
CA LYS A 23 1.76 13.52 1.21
C LYS A 23 0.23 13.64 1.27
N SER A 24 -0.40 14.01 0.16
CA SER A 24 -1.84 14.27 0.14
C SER A 24 -2.63 12.97 0.21
N GLY A 25 -3.75 13.02 0.92
CA GLY A 25 -4.73 11.95 0.96
C GLY A 25 -6.01 12.41 1.64
N PHE A 26 -7.05 11.58 1.58
CA PHE A 26 -8.28 11.81 2.34
C PHE A 26 -8.89 10.50 2.83
N PHE A 27 -9.63 10.58 3.93
CA PHE A 27 -10.63 9.58 4.28
C PHE A 27 -12.00 10.10 3.87
N TYR A 28 -12.81 9.23 3.27
CA TYR A 28 -14.22 9.50 3.05
C TYR A 28 -15.04 8.63 4.00
N ILE A 29 -15.61 9.28 5.02
CA ILE A 29 -16.36 8.64 6.11
C ILE A 29 -17.71 9.32 6.23
N GLY A 30 -18.79 8.54 6.09
CA GLY A 30 -20.15 9.06 6.08
C GLY A 30 -20.40 9.92 4.84
N ASP A 31 -20.68 11.21 5.05
CA ASP A 31 -20.86 12.22 4.01
C ASP A 31 -19.67 13.19 3.89
N THR A 32 -18.58 12.93 4.64
CA THR A 32 -17.50 13.89 4.86
C THR A 32 -16.17 13.40 4.29
N PHE A 33 -15.51 14.26 3.51
CA PHE A 33 -14.11 14.11 3.11
C PHE A 33 -13.20 14.75 4.16
N TYR A 34 -12.39 13.93 4.84
CA TYR A 34 -11.37 14.36 5.77
C TYR A 34 -10.05 14.43 5.00
N ASN A 35 -9.67 15.63 4.56
CA ASN A 35 -8.47 15.85 3.73
C ASN A 35 -7.23 16.06 4.61
N ASP A 36 -6.10 15.47 4.22
CA ASP A 36 -4.81 15.73 4.85
C ASP A 36 -4.34 17.11 4.44
N MET A 37 -4.36 18.05 5.38
CA MET A 37 -3.86 19.40 5.16
C MET A 37 -2.76 19.76 6.16
N SER A 38 -2.13 18.72 6.75
CA SER A 38 -1.10 18.85 7.80
C SER A 38 0.22 19.43 7.28
N ASP A 39 0.49 19.28 5.98
CA ASP A 39 1.64 19.87 5.29
C ASP A 39 1.17 20.89 4.24
N PRO A 40 1.82 22.07 4.11
CA PRO A 40 1.47 23.06 3.09
C PRO A 40 1.54 22.57 1.64
N SER A 41 2.27 21.48 1.37
CA SER A 41 2.34 20.84 0.05
C SER A 41 1.15 19.92 -0.25
N CYS A 42 0.32 19.61 0.75
CA CYS A 42 -0.85 18.78 0.56
C CYS A 42 -1.92 19.48 -0.30
N ARG A 43 -2.62 18.68 -1.10
CA ARG A 43 -3.70 19.09 -2.00
C ARG A 43 -4.99 18.40 -1.60
N ASP A 44 -6.11 19.13 -1.74
CA ASP A 44 -7.44 18.56 -1.58
C ASP A 44 -7.78 17.69 -2.80
N TYR A 45 -7.59 16.37 -2.66
CA TYR A 45 -7.98 15.41 -3.70
C TYR A 45 -9.50 15.23 -3.80
N SER A 46 -10.27 15.62 -2.79
CA SER A 46 -11.73 15.51 -2.81
C SER A 46 -12.41 16.59 -3.67
N GLU A 47 -11.73 17.71 -3.94
CA GLU A 47 -12.27 18.86 -4.68
C GLU A 47 -12.91 18.44 -6.00
N VAL A 48 -12.19 17.69 -6.84
CA VAL A 48 -12.70 17.22 -8.14
C VAL A 48 -13.93 16.32 -8.01
N ILE A 49 -14.03 15.54 -6.93
CA ILE A 49 -15.18 14.66 -6.67
C ILE A 49 -16.38 15.50 -6.24
N ARG A 50 -16.15 16.52 -5.41
CA ARG A 50 -17.20 17.45 -4.95
C ARG A 50 -17.75 18.26 -6.12
N GLU A 51 -16.89 18.86 -6.92
CA GLU A 51 -17.26 19.60 -8.15
C GLU A 51 -18.05 18.69 -9.12
N TRP A 52 -17.58 17.47 -9.33
CA TRP A 52 -18.29 16.49 -10.16
C TRP A 52 -19.70 16.20 -9.63
N ALA A 53 -19.90 16.17 -8.31
CA ALA A 53 -21.18 15.87 -7.69
C ALA A 53 -22.19 17.03 -7.69
N GLU A 54 -21.76 18.27 -7.97
CA GLU A 54 -22.65 19.45 -7.98
C GLU A 54 -23.74 19.41 -9.07
N GLU A 55 -23.58 18.58 -10.10
CA GLU A 55 -24.60 18.39 -11.14
C GLU A 55 -25.91 17.82 -10.56
N PRO A 56 -27.02 18.58 -10.59
CA PRO A 56 -28.27 18.18 -9.94
C PRO A 56 -28.83 16.84 -10.43
N ARG A 57 -28.55 16.45 -11.68
CA ARG A 57 -29.00 15.18 -12.24
C ARG A 57 -28.37 13.96 -11.57
N ARG A 58 -27.20 14.11 -10.93
CA ARG A 58 -26.49 12.99 -10.30
C ARG A 58 -27.14 12.55 -8.99
N GLN A 59 -27.76 13.49 -8.26
CA GLN A 59 -28.36 13.20 -6.94
C GLN A 59 -27.35 12.55 -5.97
N VAL A 60 -26.10 13.00 -6.02
CA VAL A 60 -25.01 12.55 -5.16
C VAL A 60 -24.62 13.70 -4.24
N GLY A 61 -24.42 13.42 -2.95
CA GLY A 61 -24.18 14.43 -1.92
C GLY A 61 -25.46 14.89 -1.23
N PRO A 62 -25.44 16.04 -0.53
CA PRO A 62 -24.30 16.96 -0.39
C PRO A 62 -23.11 16.30 0.32
N PHE A 63 -21.90 16.74 -0.02
CA PHE A 63 -20.68 16.33 0.66
C PHE A 63 -20.18 17.42 1.59
N ARG A 64 -19.54 17.01 2.68
CA ARG A 64 -18.87 17.90 3.63
C ARG A 64 -17.36 17.71 3.52
N THR A 65 -16.61 18.67 4.04
CA THR A 65 -15.15 18.60 4.13
C THR A 65 -14.68 18.97 5.53
N ALA A 66 -13.67 18.27 6.01
CA ALA A 66 -12.95 18.59 7.24
C ALA A 66 -11.44 18.40 7.04
N ARG A 67 -10.64 19.05 7.87
CA ARG A 67 -9.17 18.88 7.91
C ARG A 67 -8.85 17.72 8.84
N MET A 68 -8.04 16.76 8.39
CA MET A 68 -7.71 15.57 9.19
C MET A 68 -7.00 15.91 10.49
N GLU A 69 -6.04 16.83 10.45
CA GLU A 69 -5.24 17.23 11.62
C GLU A 69 -6.04 18.01 12.67
N GLU A 70 -7.26 18.45 12.34
CA GLU A 70 -8.20 19.12 13.25
C GLU A 70 -9.34 18.18 13.68
N SER A 71 -9.43 16.98 13.10
CA SER A 71 -10.52 16.02 13.36
C SER A 71 -10.06 14.92 14.32
N LYS A 72 -10.95 14.50 15.20
CA LYS A 72 -10.74 13.39 16.14
C LYS A 72 -11.67 12.24 15.84
N PHE A 73 -11.35 11.06 16.39
CA PHE A 73 -12.21 9.89 16.32
C PHE A 73 -13.62 10.12 16.91
N GLU A 74 -13.73 10.98 17.93
CA GLU A 74 -15.02 11.33 18.54
C GLU A 74 -15.92 12.19 17.62
N ASP A 75 -15.34 12.80 16.58
CA ASP A 75 -16.08 13.61 15.60
C ASP A 75 -16.64 12.78 14.45
N LEU A 76 -16.29 11.49 14.35
CA LEU A 76 -16.65 10.63 13.22
C LEU A 76 -18.00 9.94 13.43
N GLU A 77 -18.88 10.00 12.42
CA GLU A 77 -20.08 9.16 12.37
C GLU A 77 -19.77 7.81 11.71
N ILE A 78 -19.40 6.82 12.53
CA ILE A 78 -18.99 5.49 12.06
C ILE A 78 -20.06 4.42 12.28
N ARG A 79 -20.14 3.48 11.33
CA ARG A 79 -20.91 2.24 11.42
C ARG A 79 -19.94 1.07 11.43
N LEU A 80 -20.00 0.25 12.48
CA LEU A 80 -19.13 -0.91 12.59
C LEU A 80 -19.40 -1.90 11.45
N GLY A 81 -18.35 -2.42 10.85
CA GLY A 81 -18.41 -3.33 9.70
C GLY A 81 -18.76 -2.68 8.36
N TYR A 82 -19.02 -1.36 8.32
CA TYR A 82 -19.27 -0.64 7.08
C TYR A 82 -17.95 -0.22 6.42
N PRO A 83 -17.78 -0.39 5.10
CA PRO A 83 -16.57 0.02 4.40
C PRO A 83 -16.55 1.53 4.12
N TYR A 84 -15.41 2.14 4.43
CA TYR A 84 -15.07 3.52 4.12
C TYR A 84 -13.87 3.55 3.15
N VAL A 85 -13.58 4.72 2.59
CA VAL A 85 -12.51 4.87 1.60
C VAL A 85 -11.37 5.71 2.17
N TYR A 86 -10.15 5.30 1.91
CA TYR A 86 -8.95 6.12 2.06
C TYR A 86 -8.23 6.21 0.72
N VAL A 87 -7.90 7.42 0.30
CA VAL A 87 -7.14 7.68 -0.92
C VAL A 87 -5.84 8.38 -0.57
N HIS A 88 -4.73 7.92 -1.12
CA HIS A 88 -3.41 8.56 -1.02
C HIS A 88 -2.62 8.40 -2.32
N GLN A 89 -1.48 9.07 -2.41
CA GLN A 89 -0.59 9.00 -3.59
C GLN A 89 -1.31 9.28 -4.93
N GLY A 90 -2.33 10.15 -4.89
CA GLY A 90 -3.11 10.61 -6.04
C GLY A 90 -4.24 9.68 -6.50
N TYR A 91 -4.04 8.37 -6.50
CA TYR A 91 -5.02 7.40 -7.03
C TYR A 91 -5.02 6.05 -6.31
N CYS A 92 -4.26 5.90 -5.23
CA CYS A 92 -4.21 4.66 -4.48
C CYS A 92 -5.38 4.61 -3.49
N GLU A 93 -6.38 3.78 -3.80
CA GLU A 93 -7.61 3.67 -3.03
C GLU A 93 -7.60 2.41 -2.15
N HIS A 94 -7.96 2.57 -0.89
CA HIS A 94 -8.05 1.50 0.10
C HIS A 94 -9.39 1.53 0.81
N LEU A 95 -9.95 0.34 1.05
CA LEU A 95 -11.09 0.20 1.94
C LEU A 95 -10.62 0.14 3.38
N ILE A 96 -11.31 0.86 4.25
CA ILE A 96 -11.08 0.88 5.68
C ILE A 96 -12.37 0.51 6.40
N VAL A 97 -12.26 -0.40 7.37
CA VAL A 97 -13.40 -0.91 8.12
C VAL A 97 -13.12 -0.80 9.60
N PHE A 98 -13.99 -0.08 10.31
CA PHE A 98 -14.04 -0.12 11.77
C PHE A 98 -14.73 -1.42 12.20
N SER A 99 -13.94 -2.43 12.56
CA SER A 99 -14.46 -3.76 12.86
C SER A 99 -15.01 -3.89 14.28
N ASP A 100 -14.44 -3.14 15.22
CA ASP A 100 -14.81 -3.15 16.63
C ASP A 100 -14.54 -1.77 17.26
N MET A 101 -15.24 -1.47 18.35
CA MET A 101 -15.06 -0.27 19.15
C MET A 101 -15.33 -0.59 20.62
N ARG A 102 -14.36 -0.30 21.48
CA ARG A 102 -14.47 -0.50 22.92
C ARG A 102 -13.83 0.64 23.70
N MET A 103 -14.28 0.82 24.94
CA MET A 103 -13.63 1.74 25.87
C MET A 103 -12.24 1.22 26.27
N ILE A 104 -11.36 2.15 26.66
CA ILE A 104 -10.05 1.82 27.20
C ILE A 104 -10.21 1.02 28.51
N HIS A 105 -9.57 -0.14 28.57
CA HIS A 105 -9.55 -1.04 29.72
C HIS A 105 -8.31 -0.75 30.58
N PRO A 106 -8.33 -0.95 31.91
CA PRO A 106 -7.16 -0.74 32.76
C PRO A 106 -5.91 -1.55 32.37
N SER A 107 -6.09 -2.67 31.65
CA SER A 107 -5.00 -3.50 31.12
C SER A 107 -4.44 -3.00 29.78
N ASP A 108 -5.09 -2.04 29.12
CA ASP A 108 -4.56 -1.42 27.92
C ASP A 108 -3.41 -0.47 28.25
N ASN A 109 -2.62 -0.14 27.22
CA ASN A 109 -1.63 0.91 27.34
C ASN A 109 -2.30 2.24 27.68
N GLN A 110 -1.96 2.82 28.83
CA GLN A 110 -2.53 4.10 29.27
C GLN A 110 -1.79 5.32 28.70
N ARG A 111 -0.66 5.11 27.99
CA ARG A 111 0.13 6.21 27.42
C ARG A 111 -0.39 6.55 26.03
N LEU A 112 -1.14 7.64 25.93
CA LEU A 112 -1.73 8.12 24.67
C LEU A 112 -0.70 8.27 23.53
N LYS A 113 0.53 8.70 23.84
CA LYS A 113 1.62 8.84 22.86
C LYS A 113 2.08 7.53 22.21
N GLU A 114 1.70 6.39 22.77
CA GLU A 114 2.04 5.08 22.24
C GLU A 114 0.96 4.55 21.27
N TYR A 115 -0.14 5.29 21.09
CA TYR A 115 -1.13 5.07 20.03
C TYR A 115 -0.77 5.89 18.77
N PRO A 116 -1.20 5.45 17.57
CA PRO A 116 -1.93 4.21 17.29
C PRO A 116 -1.06 2.95 17.50
N VAL A 117 -1.66 1.88 18.02
CA VAL A 117 -1.00 0.58 18.26
C VAL A 117 -1.40 -0.41 17.17
N VAL A 118 -0.43 -1.03 16.53
CA VAL A 118 -0.68 -2.11 15.58
C VAL A 118 -0.94 -3.40 16.37
N LEU A 119 -2.21 -3.81 16.47
CA LEU A 119 -2.62 -5.01 17.22
C LEU A 119 -2.34 -6.29 16.45
N GLN A 120 -2.50 -6.24 15.13
CA GLN A 120 -2.30 -7.38 14.26
C GLN A 120 -1.81 -6.87 12.91
N THR A 121 -0.63 -7.31 12.50
CA THR A 121 -0.27 -7.33 11.09
C THR A 121 -0.69 -8.68 10.56
N TYR A 122 -1.56 -8.69 9.56
CA TYR A 122 -1.72 -9.91 8.78
C TYR A 122 -0.38 -10.11 8.08
N SER A 123 0.22 -11.29 8.27
CA SER A 123 1.16 -11.78 7.27
C SER A 123 0.32 -11.98 6.03
N VAL A 124 0.29 -10.94 5.20
CA VAL A 124 -0.44 -10.99 3.94
C VAL A 124 0.09 -12.22 3.19
N GLY A 125 -0.84 -12.95 2.58
CA GLY A 125 -0.73 -14.38 2.26
C GLY A 125 0.61 -14.86 1.70
N ASN A 126 0.88 -16.16 1.84
CA ASN A 126 2.09 -16.86 1.38
C ASN A 126 2.89 -16.06 0.34
N ARG A 127 3.92 -15.34 0.80
CA ARG A 127 4.81 -14.59 -0.10
C ARG A 127 5.15 -15.47 -1.28
N ALA A 128 4.96 -14.98 -2.51
CA ALA A 128 5.18 -15.80 -3.70
C ALA A 128 6.59 -16.37 -3.62
N ARG A 129 6.71 -17.69 -3.50
CA ARG A 129 8.01 -18.34 -3.36
C ARG A 129 8.65 -18.48 -4.72
N CYS A 130 9.98 -18.42 -4.74
CA CYS A 130 10.77 -18.73 -5.92
C CYS A 130 10.39 -20.12 -6.44
N MET A 131 9.91 -20.20 -7.67
CA MET A 131 9.46 -21.45 -8.29
C MET A 131 10.62 -22.40 -8.59
N LEU A 132 11.87 -21.91 -8.60
CA LEU A 132 13.05 -22.76 -8.79
C LEU A 132 13.53 -23.44 -7.50
N CYS A 133 13.62 -22.69 -6.40
CA CYS A 133 14.22 -23.21 -5.15
C CYS A 133 13.21 -23.49 -4.04
N LEU A 134 12.00 -22.93 -4.12
CA LEU A 134 10.92 -23.03 -3.14
C LEU A 134 11.29 -22.58 -1.71
N LYS A 135 12.44 -21.93 -1.54
CA LYS A 135 13.00 -21.52 -0.23
C LYS A 135 12.87 -20.03 0.03
N ALA A 136 13.21 -19.21 -0.96
CA ALA A 136 13.21 -17.76 -0.84
C ALA A 136 11.95 -17.14 -1.47
N THR A 137 11.61 -15.93 -1.04
CA THR A 137 10.59 -15.11 -1.69
C THR A 137 11.04 -14.72 -3.10
N SER A 138 10.10 -14.62 -4.02
CA SER A 138 10.33 -14.17 -5.38
C SER A 138 10.54 -12.66 -5.42
N GLU A 139 11.52 -12.24 -6.21
CA GLU A 139 11.92 -10.84 -6.44
C GLU A 139 11.92 -10.50 -7.94
N TRP A 140 11.81 -11.52 -8.80
CA TRP A 140 11.81 -11.38 -10.25
C TRP A 140 10.71 -12.24 -10.86
N VAL A 141 10.07 -11.71 -11.89
CA VAL A 141 9.17 -12.45 -12.76
C VAL A 141 9.72 -12.43 -14.18
N THR A 142 9.71 -13.59 -14.84
CA THR A 142 10.05 -13.69 -16.26
C THR A 142 8.86 -14.09 -17.10
N TYR A 143 8.78 -13.52 -18.31
CA TYR A 143 7.81 -13.87 -19.33
C TYR A 143 8.48 -14.43 -20.58
N GLU A 144 7.78 -15.31 -21.30
CA GLU A 144 8.23 -15.95 -22.54
C GLU A 144 9.56 -16.71 -22.40
N ASN A 145 9.90 -17.13 -21.18
CA ASN A 145 11.13 -17.85 -20.90
C ASN A 145 10.97 -19.33 -21.24
N LYS A 146 11.34 -19.72 -22.46
CA LYS A 146 11.24 -21.11 -22.93
C LYS A 146 12.10 -22.13 -22.17
N ARG A 147 12.92 -21.68 -21.22
CA ARG A 147 13.80 -22.56 -20.42
C ARG A 147 13.13 -23.03 -19.11
N VAL A 148 11.99 -22.46 -18.73
CA VAL A 148 11.23 -22.84 -17.52
C VAL A 148 9.92 -23.54 -17.86
N THR A 149 9.24 -24.06 -16.84
CA THR A 149 8.02 -24.88 -16.99
C THR A 149 6.75 -24.07 -17.15
N ASP A 150 6.73 -22.84 -16.65
CA ASP A 150 5.53 -21.99 -16.54
C ASP A 150 5.82 -20.57 -17.04
N ASP A 151 4.76 -19.84 -17.41
CA ASP A 151 4.83 -18.46 -17.87
C ASP A 151 3.60 -17.69 -17.33
N PRO A 152 3.75 -16.72 -16.40
CA PRO A 152 5.00 -16.22 -15.84
C PRO A 152 5.71 -17.20 -14.90
N PHE A 153 7.02 -17.04 -14.77
CA PHE A 153 7.84 -17.80 -13.81
C PHE A 153 8.53 -16.88 -12.80
N PHE A 154 8.43 -17.22 -11.52
CA PHE A 154 8.93 -16.38 -10.43
C PHE A 154 10.24 -16.90 -9.84
N PHE A 155 11.20 -16.01 -9.66
CA PHE A 155 12.52 -16.30 -9.11
C PHE A 155 12.85 -15.39 -7.93
N CYS A 156 13.56 -15.91 -6.92
CA CYS A 156 14.35 -15.04 -6.04
C CYS A 156 15.57 -14.50 -6.78
N ASP A 157 16.17 -13.42 -6.29
CA ASP A 157 17.29 -12.74 -6.98
C ASP A 157 18.45 -13.69 -7.30
N ARG A 158 18.85 -14.52 -6.33
CA ARG A 158 19.92 -15.51 -6.52
C ARG A 158 19.62 -16.49 -7.65
N CYS A 159 18.41 -17.06 -7.65
CA CYS A 159 18.02 -18.06 -8.66
C CYS A 159 17.86 -17.43 -10.03
N PHE A 160 17.31 -16.21 -10.10
CA PHE A 160 17.16 -15.46 -11.33
C PHE A 160 18.52 -15.28 -12.02
N LYS A 161 19.51 -14.76 -11.29
CA LYS A 161 20.87 -14.54 -11.80
C LYS A 161 21.55 -15.86 -12.20
N SER A 162 21.54 -16.86 -11.32
CA SER A 162 22.23 -18.12 -11.57
C SER A 162 21.65 -18.92 -12.73
N TYR A 163 20.34 -18.83 -12.96
CA TYR A 163 19.66 -19.63 -13.99
C TYR A 163 19.64 -18.93 -15.36
N ASN A 164 19.44 -17.61 -15.35
CA ASN A 164 19.21 -16.84 -16.57
C ASN A 164 20.43 -16.10 -17.09
N TYR A 165 21.53 -16.05 -16.34
CA TYR A 165 22.76 -15.35 -16.72
C TYR A 165 23.99 -16.23 -16.50
N THR A 166 24.99 -16.05 -17.35
CA THR A 166 26.32 -16.63 -17.16
C THR A 166 27.07 -15.91 -16.04
N VAL A 167 28.21 -16.46 -15.61
CA VAL A 167 29.06 -15.86 -14.56
C VAL A 167 29.56 -14.46 -14.96
N ASP A 168 29.76 -14.21 -16.25
CA ASP A 168 30.10 -12.91 -16.84
C ASP A 168 28.90 -11.95 -17.02
N GLY A 169 27.70 -12.36 -16.58
CA GLY A 169 26.50 -11.52 -16.64
C GLY A 169 25.81 -11.50 -18.01
N LYS A 170 26.15 -12.42 -18.92
CA LYS A 170 25.49 -12.53 -20.22
C LYS A 170 24.18 -13.31 -20.09
N LYS A 171 23.10 -12.75 -20.64
CA LYS A 171 21.78 -13.36 -20.65
C LYS A 171 21.76 -14.66 -21.47
N ILE A 172 21.15 -15.70 -20.92
CA ILE A 172 21.03 -17.03 -21.54
C ILE A 172 19.58 -17.23 -22.02
N GLY A 173 19.39 -17.13 -23.34
CA GLY A 173 18.08 -17.27 -23.99
C GLY A 173 17.31 -15.95 -24.13
N HIS A 174 16.10 -16.05 -24.68
CA HIS A 174 15.18 -14.92 -24.85
C HIS A 174 14.05 -15.01 -23.81
N PHE A 175 13.83 -13.91 -23.10
CA PHE A 175 12.76 -13.74 -22.10
C PHE A 175 12.62 -12.26 -21.75
N TYR A 176 11.49 -11.85 -21.20
CA TYR A 176 11.34 -10.56 -20.53
C TYR A 176 11.51 -10.77 -19.02
N ALA A 177 12.09 -9.80 -18.32
CA ALA A 177 12.25 -9.88 -16.86
C ALA A 177 11.92 -8.53 -16.23
N GLN A 178 11.19 -8.58 -15.13
CA GLN A 178 10.81 -7.42 -14.34
C GLN A 178 11.00 -7.75 -12.85
N PRO A 179 11.38 -6.76 -12.02
CA PRO A 179 11.27 -6.89 -10.59
C PRO A 179 9.83 -7.27 -10.22
N PHE A 180 9.68 -8.28 -9.37
CA PHE A 180 8.40 -8.72 -8.85
C PHE A 180 8.26 -8.18 -7.42
N LEU A 181 7.28 -7.32 -7.22
CA LEU A 181 6.82 -6.94 -5.90
C LEU A 181 5.56 -7.76 -5.61
N ASP A 182 5.63 -8.58 -4.57
CA ASP A 182 4.42 -9.25 -4.11
C ASP A 182 3.46 -8.19 -3.56
N TRP A 183 2.26 -8.11 -4.15
CA TRP A 183 1.21 -7.17 -3.72
C TRP A 183 0.81 -7.36 -2.26
N ASN A 184 1.10 -8.54 -1.69
CA ASN A 184 0.97 -8.83 -0.28
C ASN A 184 1.97 -8.04 0.61
N VAL A 185 2.94 -7.32 0.03
CA VAL A 185 3.91 -6.50 0.78
C VAL A 185 3.43 -5.05 0.91
N ALA A 186 2.38 -4.65 0.18
CA ALA A 186 1.95 -3.25 0.03
C ALA A 186 0.72 -2.84 0.87
N LEU A 187 0.39 -3.59 1.94
CA LEU A 187 -0.66 -3.25 2.91
C LEU A 187 -0.09 -3.15 4.32
#